data_AF-A0A0L6V5H0-F1
#
_entry.id   AF-A0A0L6V5H0-F1
#
_cell.length_a   1.000
_cell.length_b   1.000
_cell.length_c   1.000
_cell.angle_alpha   90.00
_cell.angle_beta   90.00
_cell.angle_gamma   90.00
#
_symmetry.space_group_name_H-M   'P 1'
#
loop_
_entity.id
_entity.type
_entity.pdbx_description
1 polymer ?
#
loop_
_entity_poly.entity_id
_entity_poly.type
_entity_poly.pdbx_seq_one_letter_code
_entity_poly.pdbx_strand_id
1 'polypeptide(L)'
;MREQRESEQLFRDRESALAVQKAGLEEQTRVTTIVAAVVKCFNPANVLKPNGSNLRQWERMLRLHASERFGNADFFSPEDNTNTNASEEKIVRGIINSSVHTNLTYNLLNLPSSAAVFDHLMMKFRIVNRAAQIQAWTTFINIDPAKHDTTTSLQGAFSDTGKSFCEQSLSLS
;
A
#
# COMPACT_ATOMS: atom_id res chain seq x y z
N MET A 1 17.98 57.21 -3.22
CA MET A 1 18.96 56.11 -3.47
C MET A 1 18.75 54.90 -2.56
N ARG A 2 18.65 55.04 -1.23
CA ARG A 2 18.43 53.90 -0.31
C ARG A 2 16.99 53.36 -0.35
N GLU A 3 16.00 54.25 -0.27
CA GLU A 3 14.57 53.91 -0.36
C GLU A 3 14.19 53.22 -1.68
N GLN A 4 14.83 53.61 -2.78
CA GLN A 4 14.62 52.99 -4.09
C GLN A 4 15.14 51.55 -4.12
N ARG A 5 16.30 51.27 -3.51
CA ARG A 5 16.83 49.91 -3.37
C ARG A 5 15.98 49.04 -2.45
N GLU A 6 15.44 49.62 -1.38
CA GLU A 6 14.54 48.92 -0.45
C GLU A 6 13.21 48.59 -1.12
N SER A 7 12.64 49.51 -1.91
CA SER A 7 11.44 49.28 -2.71
C SER A 7 11.65 48.20 -3.79
N GLU A 8 12.80 48.22 -4.48
CA GLU A 8 13.16 47.20 -5.46
C GLU A 8 13.37 45.82 -4.81
N GLN A 9 13.95 45.78 -3.61
CA GLN A 9 14.12 44.54 -2.85
C GLN A 9 12.77 43.95 -2.44
N LEU A 10 11.87 44.77 -1.89
CA LEU A 10 10.51 44.35 -1.52
C LEU A 10 9.72 43.83 -2.73
N PHE A 11 9.89 44.44 -3.90
CA PHE A 11 9.27 43.97 -5.13
C PHE A 11 9.81 42.59 -5.54
N ARG A 12 11.14 42.40 -5.54
CA ARG A 12 11.78 41.11 -5.84
C ARG A 12 11.36 40.01 -4.85
N ASP A 13 11.28 40.32 -3.57
CA ASP A 13 10.88 39.36 -2.54
C ASP A 13 9.43 38.92 -2.73
N ARG A 14 8.54 39.86 -3.10
CA ARG A 14 7.14 39.56 -3.40
C ARG A 14 7.00 38.72 -4.68
N GLU A 15 7.74 39.06 -5.73
CA GLU A 15 7.77 38.30 -6.98
C GLU A 15 8.28 36.87 -6.75
N SER A 16 9.35 36.72 -5.96
CA SER A 16 9.89 35.42 -5.55
C SER A 16 8.87 34.60 -4.75
N ALA A 17 8.19 35.20 -3.78
CA ALA A 17 7.15 34.52 -3.00
C ALA A 17 5.98 34.03 -3.88
N LEU A 18 5.55 34.84 -4.86
CA LEU A 18 4.53 34.45 -5.82
C LEU A 18 5.01 33.31 -6.73
N ALA A 19 6.27 33.35 -7.18
CA ALA A 19 6.86 32.28 -7.98
C ALA A 19 6.94 30.95 -7.21
N VAL A 20 7.35 30.99 -5.94
CA VAL A 20 7.37 29.81 -5.06
C VAL A 20 5.97 29.25 -4.84
N GLN A 21 4.98 30.11 -4.57
CA GLN A 21 3.59 29.68 -4.40
C GLN A 21 3.04 29.02 -5.67
N LYS A 22 3.30 29.62 -6.84
CA LYS A 22 2.89 29.09 -8.13
C LYS A 22 3.52 27.73 -8.40
N ALA A 23 4.82 27.60 -8.20
CA ALA A 23 5.53 26.33 -8.37
C ALA A 23 4.97 25.24 -7.43
N GLY A 24 4.61 25.59 -6.20
CA GLY A 24 3.98 24.67 -5.26
C GLY A 24 2.60 24.17 -5.72
N LEU A 25 1.76 25.05 -6.29
CA LEU A 25 0.46 24.67 -6.85
C LEU A 25 0.60 23.79 -8.10
N GLU A 26 1.57 24.08 -8.96
CA GLU A 26 1.88 23.26 -10.13
C GLU A 26 2.37 21.86 -9.71
N GLU A 27 3.22 21.77 -8.68
CA GLU A 27 3.66 20.49 -8.11
C GLU A 27 2.47 19.70 -7.54
N GLN A 28 1.61 20.33 -6.74
CA GLN A 28 0.41 19.69 -6.20
C GLN A 28 -0.51 19.17 -7.30
N THR A 29 -0.75 19.98 -8.34
CA THR A 29 -1.57 19.60 -9.50
C THR A 29 -0.99 18.38 -10.20
N ARG A 30 0.33 18.36 -10.40
CA ARG A 30 1.04 17.22 -10.99
C ARG A 30 0.90 15.96 -10.13
N VAL A 31 1.13 16.07 -8.82
CA VAL A 31 0.99 14.96 -7.86
C VAL A 31 -0.42 14.37 -7.93
N THR A 32 -1.45 15.21 -7.76
CA THR A 32 -2.86 14.76 -7.75
C THR A 32 -3.27 14.13 -9.07
N THR A 33 -2.82 14.69 -10.20
CA THR A 33 -3.11 14.14 -11.54
C THR A 33 -2.52 12.74 -11.70
N ILE A 34 -1.26 12.54 -11.30
CA ILE A 34 -0.59 11.23 -11.39
C ILE A 34 -1.26 10.22 -10.46
N VAL A 35 -1.52 10.60 -9.21
CA VAL A 35 -2.22 9.74 -8.24
C VAL A 35 -3.58 9.31 -8.77
N ALA A 36 -4.41 10.26 -9.24
CA ALA A 36 -5.72 9.95 -9.78
C ALA A 36 -5.65 9.03 -11.01
N ALA A 37 -4.67 9.24 -11.89
CA ALA A 37 -4.47 8.41 -13.07
C ALA A 37 -4.10 6.96 -12.70
N VAL A 38 -3.24 6.77 -11.70
CA VAL A 38 -2.86 5.42 -11.22
C VAL A 38 -4.01 4.76 -10.48
N VAL A 39 -4.68 5.49 -9.57
CA VAL A 39 -5.80 4.96 -8.77
C VAL A 39 -6.97 4.53 -9.66
N LYS A 40 -7.20 5.19 -10.79
CA LYS A 40 -8.21 4.78 -11.77
C LYS A 40 -7.94 3.39 -12.37
N CYS A 41 -6.69 2.91 -12.35
CA CYS A 41 -6.32 1.58 -12.79
C CYS A 41 -6.55 0.50 -11.71
N PHE A 42 -6.78 0.90 -10.45
CA PHE A 42 -7.14 -0.04 -9.39
C PHE A 42 -8.62 -0.37 -9.44
N ASN A 43 -8.95 -1.62 -9.79
CA ASN A 43 -10.26 -2.19 -9.53
C ASN A 43 -10.51 -2.21 -8.00
N PRO A 44 -11.73 -1.95 -7.50
CA PRO A 44 -12.08 -2.13 -6.09
C PRO A 44 -11.62 -3.46 -5.47
N ALA A 45 -11.57 -4.56 -6.24
CA ALA A 45 -11.04 -5.84 -5.78
C ALA A 45 -9.52 -5.84 -5.48
N ASN A 46 -8.77 -4.91 -6.08
CA ASN A 46 -7.33 -4.74 -5.93
C ASN A 46 -6.96 -3.76 -4.80
N VAL A 47 -7.93 -3.05 -4.21
CA VAL A 47 -7.71 -2.18 -3.04
C VAL A 47 -7.46 -3.04 -1.81
N LEU A 48 -6.41 -2.76 -1.03
CA LEU A 48 -6.04 -3.58 0.12
C LEU A 48 -7.17 -3.61 1.15
N LYS A 49 -7.70 -4.81 1.40
CA LYS A 49 -8.79 -5.03 2.35
C LYS A 49 -8.30 -4.85 3.79
N PRO A 50 -9.18 -4.48 4.74
CA PRO A 50 -8.82 -4.30 6.14
C PRO A 50 -8.21 -5.55 6.80
N ASN A 51 -8.58 -6.73 6.31
CA ASN A 51 -8.07 -8.02 6.79
C ASN A 51 -6.83 -8.52 6.03
N GLY A 52 -6.37 -7.82 5.00
CA GLY A 52 -5.21 -8.21 4.19
C GLY A 52 -5.41 -9.44 3.32
N SER A 53 -6.63 -9.96 3.17
CA SER A 53 -6.91 -11.19 2.40
C SER A 53 -6.45 -11.12 0.93
N ASN A 54 -6.36 -9.92 0.35
CA ASN A 54 -5.88 -9.69 -1.01
C ASN A 54 -4.46 -9.07 -1.07
N LEU A 55 -3.65 -9.21 -0.01
CA LEU A 55 -2.31 -8.59 0.08
C LEU A 55 -1.44 -8.83 -1.16
N ARG A 56 -1.33 -10.08 -1.62
CA ARG A 56 -0.51 -10.44 -2.79
C ARG A 56 -1.00 -9.78 -4.09
N GLN A 57 -2.32 -9.70 -4.25
CA GLN A 57 -2.92 -9.08 -5.43
C GLN A 57 -2.71 -7.57 -5.42
N TRP A 58 -2.88 -6.94 -4.26
CA TRP A 58 -2.59 -5.52 -4.06
C TRP A 58 -1.12 -5.19 -4.30
N GLU A 59 -0.18 -5.96 -3.72
CA GLU A 59 1.26 -5.79 -3.92
C GLU A 59 1.63 -5.92 -5.40
N ARG A 60 1.11 -6.93 -6.10
CA ARG A 60 1.36 -7.13 -7.54
C ARG A 60 0.90 -5.93 -8.36
N MET A 61 -0.28 -5.38 -8.06
CA MET A 61 -0.81 -4.21 -8.77
C MET A 61 0.01 -2.95 -8.51
N LEU A 62 0.49 -2.77 -7.27
CA LEU A 62 1.41 -1.67 -6.94
C LEU A 62 2.70 -1.77 -7.75
N ARG A 63 3.36 -2.94 -7.76
CA ARG A 63 4.61 -3.15 -8.49
C ARG A 63 4.44 -2.96 -10.00
N LEU A 64 3.32 -3.41 -10.57
CA LEU A 64 2.99 -3.20 -11.98
C LEU A 64 2.96 -1.70 -12.30
N HIS A 65 2.19 -0.91 -11.55
CA HIS A 65 2.07 0.52 -11.81
C HIS A 65 3.34 1.30 -11.49
N ALA A 66 4.15 0.85 -10.52
CA ALA A 66 5.47 1.44 -10.30
C ALA A 66 6.41 1.18 -11.49
N SER A 67 6.40 -0.02 -12.05
CA SER A 67 7.16 -0.34 -13.27
C SER A 67 6.73 0.53 -14.44
N GLU A 68 5.42 0.70 -14.66
CA GLU A 68 4.88 1.53 -15.76
C GLU A 68 5.20 3.02 -15.59
N ARG A 69 5.21 3.54 -14.36
CA ARG A 69 5.34 4.98 -14.08
C ARG A 69 6.76 5.44 -13.79
N PHE A 70 7.53 4.62 -13.08
CA PHE A 70 8.86 4.96 -12.60
C PHE A 70 9.95 4.10 -13.23
N GLY A 71 9.60 3.11 -14.07
CA GLY A 71 10.57 2.18 -14.66
C GLY A 71 11.16 1.19 -13.65
N ASN A 72 10.65 1.15 -12.42
CA ASN A 72 11.15 0.30 -11.34
C ASN A 72 9.97 -0.36 -10.60
N ALA A 73 9.90 -1.68 -10.63
CA ALA A 73 8.85 -2.44 -9.93
C ALA A 73 9.01 -2.41 -8.41
N ASP A 74 10.25 -2.26 -7.91
CA ASP A 74 10.60 -2.28 -6.49
C ASP A 74 10.70 -0.86 -5.91
N PHE A 75 10.10 0.13 -6.59
CA PHE A 75 10.12 1.53 -6.17
C PHE A 75 9.57 1.75 -4.74
N PHE A 76 8.60 0.93 -4.32
CA PHE A 76 8.00 1.00 -2.98
C PHE A 76 8.83 0.30 -1.90
N SER A 77 9.84 -0.49 -2.30
CA SER A 77 10.78 -1.19 -1.43
C SER A 77 12.21 -0.89 -1.89
N PRO A 78 12.60 0.40 -1.94
CA PRO A 78 13.92 0.79 -2.42
C PRO A 78 15.01 0.21 -1.52
N GLU A 79 16.18 -0.11 -2.09
CA GLU A 79 17.38 -0.35 -1.28
C GLU A 79 17.71 0.93 -0.47
N ASP A 80 18.31 0.76 0.71
CA ASP A 80 18.51 1.76 1.77
C ASP A 80 19.20 3.09 1.35
N ASN A 81 19.59 3.23 0.08
CA ASN A 81 20.32 4.37 -0.46
C ASN A 81 19.63 5.03 -1.67
N THR A 82 18.40 4.65 -2.02
CA THR A 82 17.71 5.19 -3.19
C THR A 82 17.11 6.56 -2.86
N ASN A 83 17.71 7.62 -3.38
CA ASN A 83 17.28 8.98 -3.09
C ASN A 83 16.02 9.33 -3.90
N THR A 84 14.85 9.10 -3.31
CA THR A 84 13.55 9.45 -3.92
C THR A 84 13.33 10.95 -3.77
N ASN A 85 13.02 11.65 -4.87
CA ASN A 85 12.77 13.09 -4.77
C ASN A 85 11.45 13.38 -4.03
N ALA A 86 11.32 14.57 -3.45
CA ALA A 86 10.17 14.93 -2.63
C ALA A 86 8.82 14.84 -3.37
N SER A 87 8.80 15.05 -4.68
CA SER A 87 7.59 14.95 -5.50
C SER A 87 7.18 13.50 -5.75
N GLU A 88 8.13 12.62 -6.02
CA GLU A 88 7.91 11.17 -6.15
C GLU A 88 7.38 10.58 -4.85
N GLU A 89 7.96 10.96 -3.71
CA GLU A 89 7.49 10.55 -2.39
C GLU A 89 6.02 10.92 -2.18
N LYS A 90 5.62 12.16 -2.51
CA LYS A 90 4.21 12.60 -2.44
C LYS A 90 3.31 11.78 -3.36
N ILE A 91 3.75 11.47 -4.59
CA ILE A 91 2.99 10.66 -5.54
C ILE A 91 2.78 9.25 -4.99
N VAL A 92 3.86 8.61 -4.55
CA VAL A 92 3.86 7.22 -4.09
C VAL A 92 3.10 7.06 -2.79
N ARG A 93 3.26 8.00 -1.85
CA ARG A 93 2.43 8.09 -0.64
C ARG A 93 0.95 8.26 -0.99
N GLY A 94 0.63 9.10 -1.97
CA GLY A 94 -0.74 9.29 -2.47
C GLY A 94 -1.34 8.03 -3.08
N ILE A 95 -0.57 7.29 -3.88
CA ILE A 95 -0.98 6.02 -4.47
C ILE A 95 -1.24 4.96 -3.39
N ILE A 96 -0.34 4.79 -2.42
CA ILE A 96 -0.55 3.83 -1.33
C ILE A 96 -1.81 4.21 -0.54
N ASN A 97 -1.94 5.46 -0.09
CA ASN A 97 -3.09 5.90 0.70
C ASN A 97 -4.43 5.73 -0.03
N SER A 98 -4.43 5.90 -1.36
CA SER A 98 -5.63 5.74 -2.19
C SER A 98 -5.92 4.29 -2.59
N SER A 99 -4.96 3.39 -2.42
CA SER A 99 -5.09 1.96 -2.78
C SER A 99 -5.31 1.06 -1.56
N VAL A 100 -5.50 1.62 -0.37
CA VAL A 100 -5.83 0.89 0.86
C VAL A 100 -7.23 1.24 1.34
N HIS A 101 -7.88 0.32 2.05
CA HIS A 101 -9.15 0.62 2.69
C HIS A 101 -9.01 1.73 3.74
N THR A 102 -10.03 2.58 3.86
CA THR A 102 -10.12 3.70 4.81
C THR A 102 -9.88 3.34 6.29
N ASN A 103 -10.07 2.08 6.69
CA ASN A 103 -9.84 1.61 8.05
C ASN A 103 -8.33 1.45 8.34
N LEU A 104 -7.49 1.47 7.31
CA LEU A 104 -6.04 1.33 7.42
C LEU A 104 -5.34 2.68 7.46
N THR A 105 -5.89 3.69 6.79
CA THR A 105 -5.29 5.01 6.60
C THR A 105 -4.81 5.69 7.89
N TYR A 106 -5.55 5.57 9.00
CA TYR A 106 -5.16 6.19 10.26
C TYR A 106 -3.78 5.71 10.76
N ASN A 107 -3.51 4.42 10.62
CA ASN A 107 -2.23 3.83 11.05
C ASN A 107 -1.06 4.26 10.16
N LEU A 108 -1.32 4.83 8.98
CA LEU A 108 -0.31 5.18 7.99
C LEU A 108 0.13 6.64 8.07
N LEU A 109 -0.62 7.49 8.79
CA LEU A 109 -0.36 8.94 8.86
C LEU A 109 0.98 9.29 9.52
N ASN A 110 1.38 8.52 10.53
CA ASN A 110 2.55 8.82 11.36
C ASN A 110 3.87 8.26 10.82
N LEU A 111 3.84 7.55 9.68
CA LEU A 111 5.03 6.91 9.13
C LEU A 111 5.88 7.91 8.31
N PRO A 112 7.22 7.87 8.43
CA PRO A 112 8.09 8.94 7.92
C PRO A 112 8.23 8.94 6.40
N SER A 113 7.98 7.81 5.73
CA SER A 113 8.12 7.66 4.29
C SER A 113 7.12 6.66 3.72
N SER A 114 6.93 6.71 2.41
CA SER A 114 6.14 5.77 1.62
C SER A 114 6.68 4.34 1.72
N ALA A 115 8.00 4.17 1.74
CA ALA A 115 8.66 2.89 2.02
C ALA A 115 8.29 2.36 3.41
N ALA A 116 8.36 3.20 4.45
CA ALA A 116 7.96 2.80 5.81
C ALA A 116 6.46 2.42 5.89
N VAL A 117 5.60 3.11 5.12
CA VAL A 117 4.18 2.74 4.99
C VAL A 117 4.03 1.37 4.33
N PHE A 118 4.73 1.14 3.22
CA PHE A 118 4.70 -0.13 2.50
C PHE A 118 5.18 -1.28 3.41
N ASP A 119 6.33 -1.12 4.06
CA ASP A 119 6.89 -2.12 4.97
C ASP A 119 5.97 -2.41 6.15
N HIS A 120 5.36 -1.38 6.74
CA HIS A 120 4.40 -1.55 7.82
C HIS A 120 3.20 -2.40 7.38
N LEU A 121 2.63 -2.12 6.21
CA LEU A 121 1.51 -2.89 5.65
C LEU A 121 1.93 -4.32 5.35
N MET A 122 3.09 -4.51 4.71
CA MET A 122 3.63 -5.84 4.41
C MET A 122 3.86 -6.65 5.68
N MET A 123 4.48 -6.07 6.70
CA MET A 123 4.73 -6.75 7.97
C MET A 123 3.44 -7.11 8.70
N LYS A 124 2.52 -6.14 8.86
CA LYS A 124 1.24 -6.35 9.55
C LYS A 124 0.46 -7.50 8.93
N PHE A 125 0.28 -7.48 7.62
CA PHE A 125 -0.57 -8.47 6.94
C PHE A 125 0.12 -9.80 6.70
N ARG A 126 1.46 -9.84 6.55
CA ARG A 126 2.20 -11.12 6.53
C ARG A 126 2.07 -11.85 7.87
N ILE A 127 2.15 -11.14 9.00
CA ILE A 127 1.97 -11.73 10.34
C ILE A 127 0.53 -12.26 10.51
N VAL A 128 -0.47 -11.44 10.17
CA VAL A 128 -1.89 -11.83 10.28
C VAL A 128 -2.18 -13.04 9.38
N ASN A 129 -1.69 -13.02 8.14
CA ASN A 129 -1.85 -14.15 7.24
C ASN A 129 -1.19 -15.39 7.83
N ARG A 130 0.08 -15.31 8.29
CA ARG A 130 0.80 -16.42 8.95
C ARG A 130 0.03 -17.04 10.12
N ALA A 131 -0.54 -16.20 10.99
CA ALA A 131 -1.34 -16.67 12.12
C ALA A 131 -2.59 -17.43 11.64
N ALA A 132 -3.28 -16.91 10.61
CA ALA A 132 -4.42 -17.58 10.01
C ALA A 132 -4.05 -18.95 9.39
N GLN A 133 -2.89 -19.06 8.73
CA GLN A 133 -2.40 -20.33 8.18
C GLN A 133 -2.10 -21.34 9.29
N ILE A 134 -1.43 -20.90 10.37
CA ILE A 134 -1.13 -21.77 11.52
C ILE A 134 -2.44 -22.24 12.15
N GLN A 135 -3.44 -21.37 12.28
CA GLN A 135 -4.74 -21.74 12.80
C GLN A 135 -5.44 -22.76 11.90
N ALA A 136 -5.50 -22.53 10.59
CA ALA A 136 -6.09 -23.46 9.62
C ALA A 136 -5.38 -24.83 9.66
N TRP A 137 -4.04 -24.82 9.72
CA TRP A 137 -3.24 -26.04 9.88
C TRP A 137 -3.52 -26.75 11.19
N THR A 138 -3.58 -26.03 12.30
CA THR A 138 -3.86 -26.58 13.63
C THR A 138 -5.26 -27.19 13.67
N THR A 139 -6.25 -26.57 13.05
CA THR A 139 -7.60 -27.14 12.91
C THR A 139 -7.55 -28.43 12.09
N PHE A 140 -6.84 -28.43 10.96
CA PHE A 140 -6.74 -29.59 10.07
C PHE A 140 -6.12 -30.82 10.74
N ILE A 141 -4.99 -30.66 11.44
CA ILE A 141 -4.28 -31.78 12.08
C ILE A 141 -4.98 -32.31 13.34
N ASN A 142 -5.87 -31.51 13.94
CA ASN A 142 -6.61 -31.88 15.16
C ASN A 142 -8.04 -32.37 14.86
N ILE A 143 -8.38 -32.64 13.59
CA ILE A 143 -9.62 -33.34 13.24
C ILE A 143 -9.56 -34.73 13.88
N ASP A 144 -10.42 -34.94 14.88
CA ASP A 144 -10.49 -36.18 15.64
C ASP A 144 -11.41 -37.18 14.92
N PRO A 145 -10.88 -38.26 14.34
CA PRO A 145 -11.70 -39.24 13.61
C PRO A 145 -12.78 -39.88 14.48
N ALA A 146 -12.57 -39.97 15.80
CA ALA A 146 -13.51 -40.60 16.72
C ALA A 146 -14.79 -39.77 16.94
N LYS A 147 -14.79 -38.48 16.56
CA LYS A 147 -15.97 -37.60 16.65
C LYS A 147 -16.85 -37.63 15.39
N HIS A 148 -16.51 -38.45 14.40
CA HIS A 148 -17.23 -38.56 13.15
C HIS A 148 -17.82 -39.97 13.00
N ASP A 149 -19.15 -40.07 13.13
CA ASP A 149 -19.87 -41.34 13.07
C ASP A 149 -19.83 -42.04 11.70
N THR A 150 -19.39 -41.31 10.66
CA THR A 150 -19.28 -41.82 9.29
C THR A 150 -18.04 -41.26 8.59
N THR A 151 -17.51 -42.04 7.64
CA THR A 151 -16.41 -41.60 6.76
C THR A 151 -16.78 -40.36 5.93
N THR A 152 -18.05 -40.20 5.56
CA THR A 152 -18.55 -39.01 4.84
C THR A 152 -18.50 -37.76 5.71
N SER A 153 -18.88 -37.85 7.00
CA SER A 153 -18.76 -36.75 7.96
C SER A 153 -17.30 -36.33 8.16
N LEU A 154 -16.40 -37.30 8.29
CA LEU A 154 -14.97 -37.06 8.42
C LEU A 154 -14.39 -36.38 7.16
N GLN A 155 -14.76 -36.86 5.97
CA GLN A 155 -14.33 -36.26 4.70
C GLN A 155 -14.87 -34.83 4.54
N GLY A 156 -16.09 -34.56 5.00
CA GLY A 156 -16.66 -33.21 5.04
C GLY A 156 -15.83 -32.26 5.90
N ALA A 157 -15.47 -32.67 7.12
CA ALA A 157 -14.65 -31.86 8.02
C ALA A 157 -13.26 -31.54 7.44
N PHE A 158 -12.62 -32.51 6.77
CA PHE A 158 -11.37 -32.27 6.04
C PHE A 158 -11.55 -31.33 4.85
N SER A 159 -12.65 -31.46 4.11
CA SER A 159 -12.92 -30.61 2.93
C SER A 159 -13.22 -29.17 3.32
N ASP A 160 -14.01 -28.96 4.38
CA ASP A 160 -14.34 -27.63 4.90
C ASP A 160 -13.09 -26.92 5.43
N THR A 161 -12.25 -27.65 6.18
CA THR A 161 -10.97 -27.11 6.65
C THR A 161 -10.03 -26.85 5.47
N GLY A 162 -9.99 -27.75 4.48
CA GLY A 162 -9.28 -27.61 3.22
C GLY A 162 -9.62 -26.32 2.47
N LYS A 163 -10.91 -25.99 2.40
CA LYS A 163 -11.41 -24.77 1.75
C LYS A 163 -10.90 -23.49 2.43
N SER A 164 -10.72 -23.50 3.75
CA SER A 164 -10.17 -22.35 4.48
C SER A 164 -8.75 -21.98 4.03
N PHE A 165 -7.94 -22.96 3.59
CA PHE A 165 -6.61 -22.70 3.04
C PHE A 165 -6.68 -21.95 1.70
N CYS A 166 -7.62 -22.31 0.83
CA CYS A 166 -7.83 -21.63 -0.45
C CYS A 166 -8.31 -20.19 -0.25
N GLU A 167 -9.22 -19.96 0.70
CA GLU A 167 -9.77 -18.63 1.01
C GLU A 167 -8.71 -17.68 1.59
N GLN A 168 -7.74 -18.23 2.33
CA GLN A 168 -6.60 -17.47 2.88
C GLN A 168 -5.46 -17.27 1.86
N SER A 169 -5.65 -17.68 0.60
CA SER A 169 -4.64 -17.61 -0.48
C SER A 169 -3.35 -18.33 -0.09
N LEU A 170 -3.47 -19.47 0.58
CA LEU A 170 -2.35 -20.31 0.99
C LEU A 170 -1.96 -21.21 -0.17
N SER A 171 -0.85 -20.87 -0.83
CA SER A 171 -0.15 -21.84 -1.66
C SER A 171 0.67 -22.72 -0.73
N LEU A 172 0.32 -24.02 -0.64
CA LEU A 172 1.13 -25.04 0.05
C LEU A 172 2.35 -25.49 -0.79
N SER A 173 2.81 -24.64 -1.69
CA SER A 173 3.95 -24.88 -2.60
C SER A 173 5.25 -24.35 -2.01
#